data_AF-A0A4P6TX23-F1
#
_entry.id   AF-A0A4P6TX23-F1
#
_cell.length_a   1.000
_cell.length_b   1.000
_cell.length_c   1.000
_cell.angle_alpha   90.00
_cell.angle_beta   90.00
_cell.angle_gamma   90.00
#
_symmetry.space_group_name_H-M   'P 1'
#
loop_
_entity.id
_entity.type
_entity.pdbx_description
1 polymer ?
#
loop_
_entity_poly.entity_id
_entity_poly.type
_entity_poly.pdbx_seq_one_letter_code
_entity_poly.pdbx_strand_id
1 'polypeptide(L)'
;MAGEWPYAVMDGYRPAQVGQAVARALAEAMERRQLSANALAVASGVNRQVISNVLAGTTWPDLLTVASLEAALGEMLWPRHVDWPLDGDGVRQQPLPPQARQDGA
;
A
#
# COMPACT_ATOMS: atom_id res chain seq x y z
N MET A 1 8.12 -13.11 8.20
CA MET A 1 7.02 -12.12 8.06
C MET A 1 6.18 -12.18 9.32
N ALA A 2 6.02 -11.06 10.01
CA ALA A 2 5.08 -10.91 11.12
C ALA A 2 4.01 -9.88 10.70
N GLY A 3 2.76 -10.08 11.12
CA GLY A 3 1.62 -9.23 10.78
C GLY A 3 0.88 -9.64 9.50
N GLU A 4 -0.22 -8.93 9.21
CA GLU A 4 -1.09 -9.16 8.06
C GLU A 4 -0.87 -8.09 6.99
N TRP A 5 -0.91 -8.46 5.71
CA TRP A 5 -0.94 -7.48 4.63
C TRP A 5 -2.13 -6.52 4.79
N PRO A 6 -2.00 -5.20 4.50
CA PRO A 6 -0.82 -4.48 4.00
C PRO A 6 0.10 -3.92 5.10
N TYR A 7 0.01 -4.41 6.34
CA TYR A 7 0.74 -3.93 7.51
C TYR A 7 1.87 -4.87 7.98
N ALA A 8 2.06 -6.01 7.31
CA ALA A 8 3.09 -6.98 7.64
C ALA A 8 4.51 -6.41 7.49
N VAL A 9 5.46 -6.89 8.30
CA VAL A 9 6.89 -6.61 8.11
C VAL A 9 7.43 -7.48 6.98
N MET A 10 7.97 -6.85 5.94
CA MET A 10 8.57 -7.49 4.77
C MET A 10 10.05 -7.15 4.65
N ASP A 11 10.92 -8.16 4.77
CA ASP A 11 12.36 -7.98 4.63
C ASP A 11 12.84 -8.33 3.21
N GLY A 12 13.86 -7.59 2.75
CA GLY A 12 14.75 -8.04 1.67
C GLY A 12 14.21 -8.00 0.24
N TYR A 13 12.98 -7.56 -0.02
CA TYR A 13 12.45 -7.46 -1.40
C TYR A 13 11.72 -6.14 -1.67
N ARG A 14 12.48 -5.15 -2.16
CA ARG A 14 12.02 -3.77 -2.40
C ARG A 14 10.77 -3.66 -3.27
N PRO A 15 10.62 -4.37 -4.40
CA PRO A 15 9.40 -4.29 -5.20
C PRO A 15 8.13 -4.65 -4.42
N ALA A 16 8.19 -5.69 -3.58
CA ALA A 16 7.04 -6.07 -2.76
C ALA A 16 6.77 -5.06 -1.63
N GLN A 17 7.80 -4.46 -1.03
CA GLN A 17 7.63 -3.37 -0.07
C GLN A 17 6.93 -2.15 -0.70
N VAL A 18 7.25 -1.83 -1.96
CA VAL A 18 6.56 -0.79 -2.73
C VAL A 18 5.10 -1.17 -2.97
N GLY A 19 4.83 -2.40 -3.41
CA GLY A 19 3.46 -2.91 -3.56
C GLY A 19 2.65 -2.83 -2.25
N GLN A 20 3.29 -3.18 -1.13
CA GLN A 20 2.67 -3.09 0.19
C GLN A 20 2.38 -1.66 0.60
N ALA A 21 3.31 -0.73 0.33
CA ALA A 21 3.11 0.69 0.61
C ALA A 21 1.92 1.25 -0.17
N VAL A 22 1.76 0.88 -1.44
CA VAL A 22 0.60 1.26 -2.25
C VAL A 22 -0.69 0.68 -1.68
N ALA A 23 -0.71 -0.62 -1.35
CA ALA A 23 -1.90 -1.25 -0.78
C ALA A 23 -2.29 -0.65 0.58
N ARG A 24 -1.31 -0.29 1.40
CA ARG A 24 -1.54 0.41 2.67
C ARG A 24 -2.10 1.81 2.45
N ALA A 25 -1.46 2.61 1.60
CA ALA A 25 -1.95 3.95 1.29
C ALA A 25 -3.40 3.93 0.76
N LEU A 26 -3.72 2.92 -0.05
CA LEU A 26 -5.07 2.68 -0.56
C LEU A 26 -6.05 2.36 0.58
N ALA A 27 -5.70 1.43 1.47
CA ALA A 27 -6.54 1.05 2.60
C ALA A 27 -6.82 2.26 3.51
N GLU A 28 -5.79 3.01 3.87
CA GLU A 28 -5.91 4.19 4.73
C GLU A 28 -6.72 5.32 4.05
N ALA A 29 -6.52 5.54 2.74
CA ALA A 29 -7.31 6.52 1.98
C ALA A 29 -8.80 6.17 1.93
N MET A 30 -9.11 4.89 1.73
CA MET A 30 -10.48 4.39 1.75
C MET A 30 -11.10 4.55 3.14
N GLU A 31 -10.38 4.21 4.21
CA GLU A 31 -10.83 4.35 5.59
C GLU A 31 -11.12 5.81 5.96
N ARG A 32 -10.18 6.73 5.69
CA ARG A 32 -10.34 8.18 5.96
C ARG A 32 -11.60 8.77 5.30
N ARG A 33 -11.98 8.25 4.13
CA ARG A 33 -13.12 8.73 3.34
C ARG A 33 -14.38 7.88 3.49
N GLN A 34 -14.35 6.86 4.34
CA GLN A 34 -15.40 5.83 4.47
C GLN A 34 -15.83 5.22 3.11
N LEU A 35 -14.88 5.01 2.19
CA LEU A 35 -15.15 4.44 0.87
C LEU A 35 -15.13 2.92 0.91
N SER A 36 -16.17 2.32 0.32
CA SER A 36 -16.14 0.90 -0.01
C SER A 36 -15.36 0.65 -1.32
N ALA A 37 -14.87 -0.57 -1.52
CA ALA A 37 -14.24 -0.96 -2.79
C ALA A 37 -15.21 -0.80 -3.98
N ASN A 38 -16.51 -0.95 -3.76
CA ASN A 38 -17.52 -0.73 -4.80
C ASN A 38 -17.64 0.75 -5.18
N ALA A 39 -17.71 1.64 -4.20
CA ALA A 39 -17.77 3.08 -4.45
C ALA A 39 -16.50 3.57 -5.18
N LEU A 40 -15.33 3.07 -4.78
CA LEU A 40 -14.08 3.42 -5.43
C LEU A 40 -13.97 2.85 -6.85
N ALA A 41 -14.49 1.65 -7.11
CA ALA A 41 -14.56 1.08 -8.46
C ALA A 41 -15.38 1.97 -9.40
N VAL A 42 -16.54 2.45 -8.94
CA VAL A 42 -17.38 3.38 -9.71
C VAL A 42 -16.67 4.69 -9.99
N ALA A 43 -15.97 5.25 -9.00
CA ALA A 43 -15.27 6.53 -9.15
C ALA A 43 -14.00 6.46 -10.02
N SER A 44 -13.26 5.36 -9.95
CA SER A 44 -11.96 5.19 -10.63
C SER A 44 -12.04 4.46 -11.97
N GLY A 45 -13.15 3.76 -12.25
CA GLY A 45 -13.24 2.84 -13.37
C GLY A 45 -12.42 1.54 -13.21
N VAL A 46 -11.72 1.36 -12.08
CA VAL A 46 -10.98 0.13 -11.77
C VAL A 46 -11.96 -0.96 -11.32
N ASN A 47 -11.74 -2.18 -11.79
CA ASN A 47 -12.57 -3.32 -11.38
C ASN A 47 -12.51 -3.52 -9.85
N ARG A 48 -13.68 -3.64 -9.21
CA ARG A 48 -13.81 -3.89 -7.76
C ARG A 48 -12.95 -5.07 -7.27
N GLN A 49 -12.86 -6.15 -8.04
CA GLN A 49 -12.05 -7.32 -7.68
C GLN A 49 -10.55 -7.01 -7.69
N VAL A 50 -10.08 -6.15 -8.61
CA VAL A 50 -8.68 -5.69 -8.63
C VAL A 50 -8.39 -4.90 -7.35
N ILE A 51 -9.28 -4.00 -6.95
CA ILE A 51 -9.14 -3.24 -5.69
C ILE A 51 -9.06 -4.20 -4.50
N SER A 52 -9.98 -5.17 -4.40
CA SER A 52 -9.96 -6.18 -3.34
C SER A 52 -8.69 -7.04 -3.36
N ASN A 53 -8.19 -7.43 -4.52
CA ASN A 53 -6.98 -8.24 -4.64
C ASN A 53 -5.71 -7.47 -4.25
N VAL A 54 -5.63 -6.18 -4.58
CA VAL A 54 -4.53 -5.29 -4.13
C VAL A 54 -4.55 -5.14 -2.61
N LEU A 55 -5.73 -4.90 -2.03
CA LEU A 55 -5.90 -4.81 -0.58
C LEU A 55 -5.60 -6.13 0.14
N ALA A 56 -5.80 -7.27 -0.51
CA ALA A 56 -5.47 -8.59 0.02
C ALA A 56 -4.04 -9.06 -0.29
N GLY A 57 -3.29 -8.30 -1.12
CA GLY A 57 -1.93 -8.66 -1.53
C GLY A 57 -1.84 -9.82 -2.51
N THR A 58 -2.96 -10.23 -3.13
CA THR A 58 -3.01 -11.34 -4.10
C THR A 58 -2.62 -10.91 -5.51
N THR A 59 -2.64 -9.61 -5.79
CA THR A 59 -2.16 -9.03 -7.06
C THR A 59 -1.42 -7.72 -6.81
N TRP A 60 -0.46 -7.41 -7.67
CA TRP A 60 0.15 -6.08 -7.69
C TRP A 60 -0.60 -5.16 -8.65
N PRO A 61 -0.91 -3.92 -8.26
CA PRO A 61 -1.51 -2.97 -9.19
C PRO A 61 -0.49 -2.60 -10.27
N ASP A 62 -0.97 -2.48 -11.51
CA ASP A 62 -0.19 -1.89 -12.59
C ASP A 62 -0.23 -0.35 -12.55
N LEU A 63 0.54 0.30 -13.42
CA LEU A 63 0.64 1.76 -13.48
C LEU A 63 -0.71 2.43 -13.80
N LEU A 64 -1.51 1.81 -14.66
CA LEU A 64 -2.84 2.32 -15.01
C LEU A 64 -3.77 2.29 -13.80
N THR A 65 -3.75 1.20 -13.05
CA THR A 65 -4.54 1.01 -11.82
C THR A 65 -4.17 2.05 -10.79
N VAL A 66 -2.87 2.25 -10.53
CA VAL A 66 -2.40 3.25 -9.57
C VAL A 66 -2.87 4.65 -9.98
N ALA A 67 -2.62 5.06 -11.22
CA ALA A 67 -2.99 6.39 -11.71
C ALA A 67 -4.50 6.65 -11.64
N SER A 68 -5.33 5.66 -11.99
CA SER A 68 -6.79 5.79 -11.92
C SER A 68 -7.31 5.89 -10.49
N LEU A 69 -6.74 5.14 -9.54
CA LEU A 69 -7.09 5.24 -8.13
C LEU A 69 -6.66 6.58 -7.54
N GLU A 70 -5.45 7.05 -7.84
CA GLU A 70 -4.94 8.35 -7.40
C GLU A 70 -5.79 9.51 -7.94
N ALA A 71 -6.22 9.44 -9.21
CA ALA A 71 -7.11 10.45 -9.79
C ALA A 71 -8.49 10.46 -9.10
N ALA A 72 -9.06 9.30 -8.80
CA ALA A 72 -10.36 9.18 -8.14
C ALA A 72 -10.31 9.61 -6.66
N LEU A 73 -9.20 9.34 -5.97
CA LEU A 73 -8.99 9.77 -4.60
C LEU A 73 -8.52 11.24 -4.57
N GLY A 74 -7.84 11.75 -5.59
CA GLY A 74 -7.17 13.05 -5.52
C GLY A 74 -6.03 13.07 -4.49
N GLU A 75 -5.40 11.92 -4.24
CA GLU A 75 -4.21 11.80 -3.38
C GLU A 75 -3.24 10.75 -3.94
N MET A 76 -1.95 10.93 -3.68
CA MET A 76 -0.90 10.02 -4.15
C MET A 76 -0.88 8.73 -3.31
N LEU A 77 -0.93 7.58 -3.99
CA LEU A 77 -0.72 6.26 -3.41
C LEU A 77 0.72 5.78 -3.63
N TRP A 78 1.37 6.25 -4.70
CA TRP A 78 2.74 5.88 -5.02
C TRP A 78 3.72 6.41 -3.95
N PRO A 79 4.51 5.54 -3.30
CA PRO A 79 5.42 5.97 -2.26
C PRO A 79 6.66 6.66 -2.85
N ARG A 80 7.23 7.60 -2.09
CA ARG A 80 8.60 8.10 -2.29
C ARG A 80 9.64 7.07 -1.85
N HIS A 81 9.58 5.88 -2.44
CA HIS A 81 10.39 4.72 -2.06
C HIS A 81 11.88 4.87 -2.38
N VAL A 82 12.22 5.82 -3.25
CA VAL A 82 13.59 6.26 -3.54
C VAL A 82 14.18 7.16 -2.45
N ASP A 83 13.40 7.50 -1.41
CA ASP A 83 13.83 8.31 -0.26
C ASP A 83 13.74 7.51 1.06
N TRP A 84 13.39 6.22 0.98
CA TRP A 84 13.28 5.35 2.15
C TRP A 84 14.62 5.15 2.87
N PRO A 85 14.59 5.05 4.22
CA PRO A 85 15.79 4.90 5.05
C PRO A 85 16.51 3.60 4.75
N LEU A 86 17.83 3.61 4.94
CA LEU A 86 18.67 2.42 4.87
C LEU A 86 18.66 1.72 6.22
N ASP A 87 18.66 0.38 6.22
CA ASP A 87 18.99 -0.42 7.39
C ASP A 87 20.51 -0.48 7.63
N GLY A 88 20.93 -1.24 8.65
CA GLY A 88 22.35 -1.41 9.00
C GLY A 88 23.21 -2.03 7.89
N ASP A 89 22.58 -2.70 6.93
CA ASP A 89 23.23 -3.35 5.79
C ASP A 89 23.19 -2.47 4.52
N GLY A 90 22.68 -1.24 4.62
CA GLY A 90 22.59 -0.31 3.48
C GLY A 90 21.44 -0.61 2.52
N VAL A 91 20.46 -1.43 2.91
CA VAL A 91 19.27 -1.74 2.11
C VAL A 91 18.15 -0.77 2.47
N ARG A 92 17.55 -0.12 1.45
CA ARG A 92 16.37 0.73 1.67
C ARG A 92 15.18 -0.11 2.14
N GLN A 93 14.61 0.28 3.27
CA GLN A 93 13.47 -0.38 3.91
C GLN A 93 12.26 0.56 3.98
N GLN A 94 11.08 -0.01 3.81
CA GLN A 94 9.84 0.73 4.03
C GLN A 94 9.81 1.27 5.48
N PRO A 95 9.48 2.55 5.70
CA PRO A 95 9.29 3.07 7.05
C PRO A 95 8.18 2.30 7.77
N LEU A 96 8.51 1.65 8.88
CA LEU A 96 7.53 0.94 9.71
C LEU A 96 6.52 1.96 10.28
N PRO A 97 5.21 1.71 10.17
CA PRO A 97 4.21 2.55 10.82
C PRO A 97 4.39 2.54 12.35
N PRO A 98 3.98 3.62 13.06
CA PRO A 98 4.20 3.76 14.50
C PRO A 98 3.68 2.58 15.35
N GLN A 99 2.62 1.90 14.88
CA GLN A 99 1.96 0.80 15.58
C GLN A 99 2.81 -0.49 15.60
N ALA A 100 3.63 -0.74 14.57
CA ALA A 100 4.48 -1.93 14.51
C ALA A 100 5.71 -1.87 15.45
N ARG A 101 6.00 -0.71 16.05
CA ARG A 101 7.11 -0.54 17.01
C ARG A 101 6.72 -0.94 18.44
N GLN A 102 5.43 -1.09 18.75
CA GLN A 102 4.94 -1.24 20.13
C GLN A 102 4.81 -2.69 20.61
N ASP A 103 4.95 -3.70 19.75
CA ASP A 103 4.81 -5.11 20.12
C ASP A 103 6.15 -5.83 20.40
N GLY A 104 7.17 -5.08 20.83
CA GLY A 104 8.53 -5.61 21.04
C GLY A 104 9.24 -5.03 22.27
N ALA A 105 8.55 -4.99 23.41
CA ALA A 105 9.13 -4.70 24.73
C ALA A 105 8.89 -5.85 25.71
#